data_AF-A0A1R3JZ25-F1
#
_entry.id   AF-A0A1R3JZ25-F1
#
_cell.length_a   1.000
_cell.length_b   1.000
_cell.length_c   1.000
_cell.angle_alpha   90.00
_cell.angle_beta   90.00
_cell.angle_gamma   90.00
#
_symmetry.space_group_name_H-M   'P 1'
#
loop_
_entity.id
_entity.type
_entity.pdbx_description
1 polymer ?
#
loop_
_entity_poly.entity_id
_entity_poly.type
_entity_poly.pdbx_seq_one_letter_code
_entity_poly.pdbx_strand_id
1 'polypeptide(L)'
;MSRFQGANALKRKRPGSASDALTDHDQAVLDVIRSKQDMGIYQRDIKREIHIKNGINLPDPAITKCLKSLVTKNLIKEVKNIQSRGKKHFISVDFEPSNEITGGAFYNEGSLDTEMIAQLRRLCWNHINGLQIATLEAVTEYINRTKVPKVQLSKQETAELIGALILDNEVMEVKSSGTGEFASIPVGKVCYKCISKRAHGAEPKVGAFASIPCGVCPRISYCTPDGIISPKTCVYYNKWLDF
;
A
#
# COMPACT_ATOMS: atom_id res chain seq x y z
N MET A 1 -16.18 80.49 -44.15
CA MET A 1 -15.19 79.43 -43.85
C MET A 1 -14.92 79.46 -42.35
N SER A 2 -15.81 78.90 -41.55
CA SER A 2 -15.83 77.52 -41.00
C SER A 2 -14.73 77.21 -39.98
N ARG A 3 -15.20 76.91 -38.76
CA ARG A 3 -14.49 76.51 -37.53
C ARG A 3 -15.26 75.33 -36.91
N PHE A 4 -14.50 74.46 -36.22
CA PHE A 4 -14.86 73.62 -35.06
C PHE A 4 -15.51 72.21 -35.18
N GLN A 5 -14.83 71.27 -34.47
CA GLN A 5 -15.30 70.22 -33.52
C GLN A 5 -16.10 68.96 -33.95
N GLY A 6 -15.54 67.78 -33.62
CA GLY A 6 -16.05 66.93 -32.51
C GLY A 6 -16.91 65.66 -32.77
N ALA A 7 -16.47 64.54 -32.16
CA ALA A 7 -17.23 63.47 -31.46
C ALA A 7 -17.77 62.17 -32.16
N ASN A 8 -17.23 61.05 -31.66
CA ASN A 8 -17.83 59.80 -31.13
C ASN A 8 -18.68 58.78 -31.93
N ALA A 9 -18.33 57.52 -31.63
CA ALA A 9 -19.13 56.29 -31.51
C ALA A 9 -19.60 55.54 -32.77
N LEU A 10 -19.29 54.23 -32.82
CA LEU A 10 -20.29 53.16 -32.92
C LEU A 10 -19.65 51.78 -32.64
N LYS A 11 -20.13 51.15 -31.54
CA LYS A 11 -19.94 49.75 -31.15
C LYS A 11 -20.41 48.82 -32.27
N ARG A 12 -19.62 47.79 -32.61
CA ARG A 12 -20.11 46.58 -33.30
C ARG A 12 -20.02 45.37 -32.37
N LYS A 13 -21.20 44.84 -32.07
CA LYS A 13 -21.49 43.61 -31.33
C LYS A 13 -21.30 42.41 -32.26
N ARG A 14 -20.60 41.36 -31.86
CA ARG A 14 -20.66 40.00 -32.46
C ARG A 14 -20.40 38.93 -31.39
N PRO A 15 -20.88 37.69 -31.60
CA PRO A 15 -21.80 37.00 -30.71
C PRO A 15 -21.09 35.97 -29.81
N GLY A 16 -21.78 35.55 -28.75
CA GLY A 16 -21.24 34.70 -27.71
C GLY A 16 -20.85 33.28 -28.14
N SER A 17 -19.83 32.76 -27.46
CA SER A 17 -19.63 31.33 -27.18
C SER A 17 -19.60 31.18 -25.66
N ALA A 18 -20.76 30.88 -25.09
CA ALA A 18 -20.93 30.57 -23.68
C ALA A 18 -20.53 29.10 -23.44
N SER A 19 -19.23 28.83 -23.24
CA SER A 19 -18.74 27.55 -22.72
C SER A 19 -17.24 27.62 -22.37
N ASP A 20 -16.83 28.45 -21.39
CA ASP A 20 -15.59 28.16 -20.63
C ASP A 20 -15.29 29.03 -19.41
N ALA A 21 -16.22 29.87 -18.94
CA ALA A 21 -16.00 30.53 -17.65
C ALA A 21 -16.19 29.49 -16.53
N LEU A 22 -15.10 29.07 -15.87
CA LEU A 22 -15.22 28.56 -14.50
C LEU A 22 -15.93 29.62 -13.67
N THR A 23 -16.92 29.24 -12.88
CA THR A 23 -17.52 30.20 -11.96
C THR A 23 -16.49 30.59 -10.90
N ASP A 24 -16.60 31.80 -10.32
CA ASP A 24 -15.71 32.24 -9.24
C ASP A 24 -15.67 31.22 -8.07
N HIS A 25 -16.79 30.51 -7.86
CA HIS A 25 -16.89 29.41 -6.91
C HIS A 25 -16.14 28.14 -7.34
N ASP A 26 -16.22 27.75 -8.62
CA ASP A 26 -15.45 26.62 -9.15
C ASP A 26 -13.93 26.89 -9.05
N GLN A 27 -13.52 28.13 -9.32
CA GLN A 27 -12.13 28.55 -9.26
C GLN A 27 -11.61 28.55 -7.82
N ALA A 28 -12.40 29.07 -6.88
CA ALA A 28 -12.09 29.01 -5.44
C ALA A 28 -11.94 27.56 -4.93
N VAL A 29 -12.79 26.63 -5.38
CA VAL A 29 -12.68 25.20 -5.03
C VAL A 29 -11.42 24.57 -5.63
N LEU A 30 -11.13 24.87 -6.90
CA LEU A 30 -9.96 24.35 -7.60
C LEU A 30 -8.65 24.83 -6.96
N ASP A 31 -8.55 26.10 -6.59
CA ASP A 31 -7.34 26.68 -5.98
C ASP A 31 -7.05 26.04 -4.61
N VAL A 32 -8.10 25.77 -3.83
CA VAL A 32 -7.96 25.04 -2.55
C VAL A 32 -7.47 23.62 -2.77
N ILE A 33 -8.04 22.88 -3.73
CA ILE A 33 -7.60 21.51 -4.05
C ILE A 33 -6.15 21.51 -4.53
N ARG A 34 -5.78 22.40 -5.44
CA ARG A 34 -4.40 22.55 -5.94
C ARG A 34 -3.40 22.87 -4.84
N SER A 35 -3.81 23.66 -3.86
CA SER A 35 -2.93 24.00 -2.74
C SER A 35 -2.57 22.84 -1.81
N LYS A 36 -3.31 21.73 -1.87
CA LYS A 36 -3.03 20.51 -1.10
C LYS A 36 -2.20 19.48 -1.87
N GLN A 37 -1.82 19.80 -3.12
CA GLN A 37 -0.88 19.04 -3.94
C GLN A 37 -1.17 17.52 -3.96
N ASP A 38 -0.21 16.70 -3.57
CA ASP A 38 -0.18 15.24 -3.65
C ASP A 38 -1.01 14.52 -2.55
N MET A 39 -1.31 15.19 -1.45
CA MET A 39 -2.13 14.65 -0.36
C MET A 39 -3.64 14.77 -0.64
N GLY A 40 -4.01 15.69 -1.53
CA GLY A 40 -5.40 16.00 -1.84
C GLY A 40 -6.18 16.53 -0.62
N ILE A 41 -7.51 16.58 -0.74
CA ILE A 41 -8.39 17.10 0.30
C ILE A 41 -9.67 16.28 0.45
N TYR A 42 -10.08 16.06 1.70
CA TYR A 42 -11.34 15.39 2.02
C TYR A 42 -12.53 16.31 1.71
N GLN A 43 -13.59 15.77 1.11
CA GLN A 43 -14.78 16.52 0.69
C GLN A 43 -15.37 17.44 1.78
N ARG A 44 -15.41 17.00 3.05
CA ARG A 44 -15.97 17.83 4.14
C ARG A 44 -15.02 18.94 4.59
N ASP A 45 -13.73 18.80 4.33
CA ASP A 45 -12.71 19.76 4.75
C ASP A 45 -12.57 20.89 3.73
N ILE A 46 -12.96 20.66 2.47
CA ILE A 46 -13.03 21.66 1.40
C ILE A 46 -13.78 22.91 1.87
N LYS A 47 -14.93 22.76 2.54
CA LYS A 47 -15.71 23.88 3.06
C LYS A 47 -14.92 24.74 4.05
N ARG A 48 -14.23 24.08 4.99
CA ARG A 48 -13.42 24.76 6.02
C ARG A 48 -12.25 25.49 5.38
N GLU A 49 -11.57 24.85 4.43
CA GLU A 49 -10.41 25.40 3.74
C GLU A 49 -10.77 26.56 2.82
N ILE A 50 -11.91 26.52 2.12
CA ILE A 50 -12.41 27.65 1.32
C ILE A 50 -12.73 28.84 2.23
N HIS A 51 -13.36 28.60 3.38
CA HIS A 51 -13.67 29.67 4.33
C HIS A 51 -12.39 30.32 4.87
N ILE A 52 -11.38 29.52 5.21
CA ILE A 52 -10.08 30.01 5.71
C ILE A 52 -9.32 30.80 4.63
N LYS A 53 -9.26 30.31 3.39
CA LYS A 53 -8.44 30.93 2.33
C LYS A 53 -9.10 32.11 1.63
N ASN A 54 -10.39 32.00 1.33
CA ASN A 54 -11.10 32.96 0.49
C ASN A 54 -12.15 33.76 1.27
N GLY A 55 -12.41 33.44 2.55
CA GLY A 55 -13.47 34.07 3.33
C GLY A 55 -14.89 33.71 2.88
N ILE A 56 -15.03 32.80 1.90
CA ILE A 56 -16.31 32.44 1.28
C ILE A 56 -16.94 31.28 2.06
N ASN A 57 -18.19 31.43 2.50
CA ASN A 57 -18.97 30.34 3.09
C ASN A 57 -19.89 29.74 2.03
N LEU A 58 -19.48 28.62 1.43
CA LEU A 58 -20.27 27.91 0.42
C LEU A 58 -21.14 26.81 1.08
N PRO A 59 -22.44 26.74 0.73
CA PRO A 59 -23.31 25.64 1.15
C PRO A 59 -22.88 24.30 0.54
N ASP A 60 -23.10 23.19 1.27
CA ASP A 60 -22.69 21.84 0.85
C ASP A 60 -23.25 21.40 -0.52
N PRO A 61 -24.49 21.75 -0.92
CA PRO A 61 -25.00 21.46 -2.26
C PRO A 61 -24.21 22.18 -3.37
N ALA A 62 -23.75 23.41 -3.11
CA ALA A 62 -22.96 24.18 -4.07
C ALA A 62 -21.58 23.55 -4.27
N ILE A 63 -20.92 23.14 -3.18
CA ILE A 63 -19.63 22.43 -3.24
C ILE A 63 -19.77 21.13 -4.03
N THR A 64 -20.83 20.36 -3.78
CA THR A 64 -21.08 19.09 -4.49
C THR A 64 -21.30 19.31 -5.99
N LYS A 65 -21.98 20.40 -6.38
CA LYS A 65 -22.17 20.78 -7.78
C LYS A 65 -20.85 21.21 -8.45
N CYS A 66 -20.04 22.01 -7.76
CA CYS A 66 -18.72 22.44 -8.23
C CYS A 66 -17.79 21.22 -8.43
N LEU A 67 -17.74 20.30 -7.46
CA LEU A 67 -16.96 19.07 -7.59
C LEU A 67 -17.38 18.23 -8.80
N LYS A 68 -18.68 18.03 -9.03
CA LYS A 68 -19.17 17.33 -10.24
C LYS A 68 -18.78 18.06 -11.53
N SER A 69 -18.88 19.38 -11.56
CA SER A 69 -18.45 20.22 -12.69
C SER A 69 -16.95 20.06 -12.97
N LEU A 70 -16.12 20.17 -11.93
CA LEU A 70 -14.65 20.07 -12.02
C LEU A 70 -14.17 18.66 -12.40
N VAL A 71 -14.84 17.60 -11.93
CA VAL A 71 -14.59 16.22 -12.37
C VAL A 71 -14.98 16.04 -13.83
N THR A 72 -16.14 16.55 -14.25
CA THR A 72 -16.60 16.46 -15.65
C THR A 72 -15.65 17.21 -16.60
N LYS A 73 -15.09 18.34 -16.15
CA LYS A 73 -14.07 19.11 -16.88
C LYS A 73 -12.65 18.52 -16.79
N ASN A 74 -12.48 17.39 -16.10
CA ASN A 74 -11.21 16.70 -15.93
C ASN A 74 -10.11 17.58 -15.31
N LEU A 75 -10.48 18.47 -14.38
CA LEU A 75 -9.54 19.32 -13.63
C LEU A 75 -9.16 18.69 -12.27
N ILE A 76 -10.04 17.86 -11.72
CA ILE A 76 -9.82 17.13 -10.46
C ILE A 76 -10.21 15.65 -10.62
N LYS A 77 -9.55 14.77 -9.87
CA LYS A 77 -9.84 13.33 -9.79
C LYS A 77 -10.19 12.91 -8.37
N GLU A 78 -11.12 11.97 -8.23
CA GLU A 78 -11.48 11.34 -6.95
C GLU A 78 -10.47 10.22 -6.65
N VAL A 79 -9.77 10.31 -5.51
CA VAL A 79 -8.79 9.33 -5.04
C VAL A 79 -9.30 8.68 -3.77
N LYS A 80 -9.13 7.36 -3.68
CA LYS A 80 -9.41 6.60 -2.46
C LYS A 80 -8.20 6.72 -1.52
N ASN A 81 -8.44 7.15 -0.29
CA ASN A 81 -7.42 7.22 0.75
C ASN A 81 -7.46 5.96 1.62
N ILE A 82 -6.32 5.29 1.78
CA ILE A 82 -6.22 4.03 2.54
C ILE A 82 -6.35 4.22 4.04
N GLN A 83 -5.85 5.33 4.58
CA GLN A 83 -5.99 5.67 5.99
C GLN A 83 -7.46 5.95 6.35
N SER A 84 -8.27 6.34 5.37
CA SER A 84 -9.68 6.68 5.57
C SER A 84 -10.60 6.02 4.55
N ARG A 85 -10.75 4.70 4.72
CA ARG A 85 -11.67 3.87 3.92
C ARG A 85 -13.08 4.49 3.88
N GLY A 86 -13.59 4.71 2.67
CA GLY A 86 -14.93 5.27 2.42
C GLY A 86 -15.03 6.80 2.36
N LYS A 87 -13.94 7.54 2.62
CA LYS A 87 -13.92 9.01 2.50
C LYS A 87 -13.41 9.46 1.13
N LYS A 88 -14.18 10.33 0.47
CA LYS A 88 -13.84 10.89 -0.85
C LYS A 88 -12.75 11.96 -0.72
N HIS A 89 -11.57 11.69 -1.30
CA HIS A 89 -10.51 12.68 -1.43
C HIS A 89 -10.45 13.16 -2.88
N PHE A 90 -10.18 14.44 -3.05
CA PHE A 90 -10.01 15.06 -4.36
C PHE A 90 -8.61 15.61 -4.50
N ILE A 91 -8.02 15.41 -5.67
CA ILE A 91 -6.70 15.92 -6.05
C ILE A 91 -6.80 16.56 -7.44
N SER A 92 -5.96 17.55 -7.72
CA SER A 92 -5.85 18.10 -9.08
C SER A 92 -5.37 17.01 -10.04
N VAL A 93 -5.83 17.03 -11.29
CA VAL A 93 -5.32 16.10 -12.32
C VAL A 93 -3.82 16.29 -12.56
N ASP A 94 -3.33 17.52 -12.33
CA ASP A 94 -1.91 17.90 -12.43
C ASP A 94 -0.99 17.17 -11.44
N PHE A 95 -1.53 16.57 -10.37
CA PHE A 95 -0.73 15.92 -9.33
C PHE A 95 -0.98 14.41 -9.26
N GLU A 96 0.10 13.65 -9.07
CA GLU A 96 0.01 12.24 -8.71
C GLU A 96 -0.20 12.10 -7.19
N PRO A 97 -1.10 11.21 -6.75
CA PRO A 97 -1.38 11.03 -5.34
C PRO A 97 -0.17 10.40 -4.62
N SER A 98 0.13 10.88 -3.41
CA SER A 98 1.30 10.43 -2.65
C SER A 98 1.17 8.96 -2.19
N ASN A 99 2.32 8.32 -1.91
CA ASN A 99 2.36 6.97 -1.33
C ASN A 99 1.67 6.89 0.04
N GLU A 100 1.55 8.00 0.77
CA GLU A 100 0.88 8.02 2.07
C GLU A 100 -0.64 7.84 1.96
N ILE A 101 -1.24 8.36 0.89
CA ILE A 101 -2.68 8.21 0.63
C ILE A 101 -3.00 6.99 -0.22
N THR A 102 -2.10 6.61 -1.13
CA THR A 102 -2.23 5.44 -2.03
C THR A 102 -1.63 4.16 -1.48
N GLY A 103 -0.90 4.21 -0.36
CA GLY A 103 -0.33 3.04 0.31
C GLY A 103 0.90 2.45 -0.37
N GLY A 104 1.41 3.11 -1.42
CA GLY A 104 2.60 2.70 -2.15
C GLY A 104 2.36 1.53 -3.09
N ALA A 105 3.44 0.80 -3.40
CA ALA A 105 3.46 -0.23 -4.44
C ALA A 105 2.50 -1.41 -4.19
N PHE A 106 2.08 -1.65 -2.95
CA PHE A 106 1.29 -2.82 -2.55
C PHE A 106 -0.22 -2.65 -2.65
N TYR A 107 -0.69 -1.46 -3.04
CA TYR A 107 -2.11 -1.15 -3.11
C TYR A 107 -2.53 -0.86 -4.55
N ASN A 108 -3.69 -1.41 -4.91
CA ASN A 108 -4.36 -1.12 -6.17
C ASN A 108 -5.76 -0.61 -5.86
N GLU A 109 -6.11 0.56 -6.40
CA GLU A 109 -7.40 1.22 -6.23
C GLU A 109 -7.93 1.28 -4.77
N GLY A 110 -7.03 1.51 -3.82
CA GLY A 110 -7.36 1.66 -2.39
C GLY A 110 -7.57 0.34 -1.63
N SER A 111 -7.28 -0.80 -2.25
CA SER A 111 -7.22 -2.12 -1.60
C SER A 111 -5.81 -2.70 -1.68
N LEU A 112 -5.41 -3.43 -0.64
CA LEU A 112 -4.13 -4.14 -0.62
C LEU A 112 -4.19 -5.28 -1.64
N ASP A 113 -3.24 -5.31 -2.57
CA ASP A 113 -3.16 -6.35 -3.60
C ASP A 113 -2.45 -7.57 -3.02
N THR A 114 -3.23 -8.43 -2.35
CA THR A 114 -2.71 -9.63 -1.68
C THR A 114 -2.14 -10.65 -2.68
N GLU A 115 -2.68 -10.70 -3.89
CA GLU A 115 -2.20 -11.62 -4.93
C GLU A 115 -0.84 -11.19 -5.46
N MET A 116 -0.67 -9.90 -5.77
CA MET A 116 0.61 -9.35 -6.16
C MET A 116 1.65 -9.49 -5.04
N ILE A 117 1.28 -9.22 -3.79
CA ILE A 117 2.19 -9.41 -2.64
C ILE A 117 2.62 -10.88 -2.54
N ALA A 118 1.71 -11.83 -2.69
CA ALA A 118 2.03 -13.26 -2.69
C ALA A 118 2.97 -13.63 -3.85
N GLN A 119 2.77 -13.06 -5.04
CA GLN A 119 3.67 -13.25 -6.18
C GLN A 119 5.07 -12.67 -5.92
N LEU A 120 5.15 -11.46 -5.37
CA LEU A 120 6.42 -10.81 -5.01
C LEU A 120 7.17 -11.61 -3.94
N ARG A 121 6.47 -12.06 -2.90
CA ARG A 121 7.03 -12.95 -1.87
C ARG A 121 7.61 -14.23 -2.47
N ARG A 122 6.89 -14.88 -3.38
CA ARG A 122 7.36 -16.07 -4.07
C ARG A 122 8.61 -15.79 -4.91
N LEU A 123 8.67 -14.65 -5.59
CA LEU A 123 9.84 -14.24 -6.37
C LEU A 123 11.06 -13.98 -5.47
N CYS A 124 10.88 -13.27 -4.35
CA CYS A 124 11.91 -13.08 -3.33
C CYS A 124 12.46 -14.43 -2.86
N TRP A 125 11.56 -15.32 -2.44
CA TRP A 125 11.93 -16.63 -1.91
C TRP A 125 12.67 -17.47 -2.95
N ASN A 126 12.16 -17.55 -4.19
CA ASN A 126 12.80 -18.31 -5.27
C ASN A 126 14.20 -17.78 -5.59
N HIS A 127 14.39 -16.46 -5.58
CA HIS A 127 15.69 -15.86 -5.83
C HIS A 127 16.70 -16.17 -4.72
N ILE A 128 16.28 -16.02 -3.46
CA ILE A 128 17.11 -16.34 -2.28
C ILE A 128 17.48 -17.83 -2.28
N ASN A 129 16.51 -18.72 -2.55
CA ASN A 129 16.75 -20.16 -2.61
C ASN A 129 17.70 -20.53 -3.75
N GLY A 130 17.57 -19.89 -4.92
CA GLY A 130 18.43 -20.13 -6.08
C GLY A 130 19.89 -19.71 -5.84
N LEU A 131 20.11 -18.59 -5.14
CA LEU A 131 21.46 -18.10 -4.83
C LEU A 131 22.07 -18.72 -3.56
N GLN A 132 21.30 -19.48 -2.78
CA GLN A 132 21.58 -19.92 -1.41
C GLN A 132 21.70 -18.76 -0.40
N ILE A 133 22.35 -17.66 -0.77
CA ILE A 133 22.50 -16.44 0.01
C ILE A 133 22.28 -15.23 -0.89
N ALA A 134 21.47 -14.27 -0.45
CA ALA A 134 21.23 -13.02 -1.17
C ALA A 134 21.30 -11.80 -0.25
N THR A 135 21.70 -10.64 -0.79
CA THR A 135 21.60 -9.37 -0.07
C THR A 135 20.30 -8.64 -0.44
N LEU A 136 19.92 -7.65 0.37
CA LEU A 136 18.75 -6.81 0.08
C LEU A 136 18.83 -6.18 -1.32
N GLU A 137 20.02 -5.71 -1.71
CA GLU A 137 20.22 -5.07 -3.01
C GLU A 137 20.02 -6.06 -4.17
N ALA A 138 20.58 -7.27 -4.05
CA ALA A 138 20.44 -8.30 -5.07
C ALA A 138 18.97 -8.71 -5.28
N VAL A 139 18.22 -8.86 -4.19
CA VAL A 139 16.79 -9.18 -4.25
C VAL A 139 15.99 -8.03 -4.88
N THR A 140 16.26 -6.78 -4.48
CA THR A 140 15.59 -5.59 -5.02
C THR A 140 15.85 -5.46 -6.53
N GLU A 141 17.10 -5.62 -6.97
CA GLU A 141 17.48 -5.56 -8.38
C GLU A 141 16.83 -6.70 -9.19
N TYR A 142 16.82 -7.91 -8.64
CA TYR A 142 16.18 -9.06 -9.27
C TYR A 142 14.69 -8.80 -9.52
N ILE A 143 13.97 -8.30 -8.51
CA ILE A 143 12.54 -8.03 -8.62
C ILE A 143 12.26 -6.93 -9.64
N ASN A 144 13.03 -5.83 -9.60
CA ASN A 144 12.85 -4.74 -10.56
C ASN A 144 13.23 -5.14 -12.00
N ARG A 145 14.10 -6.14 -12.17
CA ARG A 145 14.44 -6.71 -13.49
C ARG A 145 13.37 -7.67 -13.99
N THR A 146 12.77 -8.47 -13.11
CA THR A 146 11.60 -9.27 -13.48
C THR A 146 10.46 -8.31 -13.77
N LYS A 147 10.04 -8.21 -15.03
CA LYS A 147 8.97 -7.28 -15.47
C LYS A 147 7.60 -7.70 -14.89
N VAL A 148 7.44 -7.65 -13.57
CA VAL A 148 6.14 -7.68 -12.92
C VAL A 148 5.45 -6.38 -13.31
N PRO A 149 4.26 -6.42 -13.94
CA PRO A 149 3.61 -5.22 -14.41
C PRO A 149 3.37 -4.24 -13.24
N LYS A 150 3.67 -2.96 -13.47
CA LYS A 150 3.28 -1.80 -12.64
C LYS A 150 3.99 -1.54 -11.31
N VAL A 151 5.03 -2.28 -10.92
CA VAL A 151 5.68 -2.03 -9.61
C VAL A 151 7.19 -1.91 -9.72
N GLN A 152 7.72 -0.73 -9.40
CA GLN A 152 9.13 -0.54 -9.03
C GLN A 152 9.19 -0.58 -7.50
N LEU A 153 9.84 -1.61 -6.94
CA LEU A 153 10.01 -1.70 -5.50
C LEU A 153 11.23 -0.90 -5.04
N SER A 154 11.02 -0.11 -4.00
CA SER A 154 12.08 0.49 -3.20
C SER A 154 12.79 -0.57 -2.34
N LYS A 155 13.96 -0.19 -1.81
CA LYS A 155 14.69 -1.03 -0.84
C LYS A 155 13.87 -1.29 0.43
N GLN A 156 13.07 -0.31 0.85
CA GLN A 156 12.24 -0.43 2.05
C GLN A 156 11.11 -1.44 1.86
N GLU A 157 10.37 -1.33 0.75
CA GLU A 157 9.29 -2.27 0.42
C GLU A 157 9.82 -3.71 0.25
N THR A 158 11.01 -3.86 -0.34
CA THR A 158 11.67 -5.17 -0.45
C THR A 158 12.06 -5.72 0.93
N ALA A 159 12.53 -4.86 1.85
CA ALA A 159 12.85 -5.25 3.22
C ALA A 159 11.60 -5.69 3.99
N GLU A 160 10.47 -5.03 3.79
CA GLU A 160 9.18 -5.42 4.39
C GLU A 160 8.71 -6.79 3.88
N LEU A 161 8.85 -7.06 2.57
CA LEU A 161 8.55 -8.38 2.01
C LEU A 161 9.45 -9.48 2.58
N ILE A 162 10.75 -9.23 2.69
CA ILE A 162 11.69 -10.18 3.30
C ILE A 162 11.38 -10.34 4.79
N GLY A 163 11.02 -9.26 5.48
CA GLY A 163 10.58 -9.30 6.88
C GLY A 163 9.37 -10.22 7.07
N ALA A 164 8.38 -10.16 6.18
CA ALA A 164 7.26 -11.10 6.20
C ALA A 164 7.72 -12.56 6.01
N LEU A 165 8.65 -12.83 5.09
CA LEU A 165 9.22 -14.18 4.90
C LEU A 165 10.02 -14.67 6.12
N ILE A 166 10.65 -13.76 6.86
CA ILE A 166 11.34 -14.06 8.12
C ILE A 166 10.33 -14.41 9.21
N LEU A 167 9.26 -13.64 9.35
CA LEU A 167 8.18 -13.91 10.30
C LEU A 167 7.51 -15.26 10.03
N ASP A 168 7.36 -15.63 8.76
CA ASP A 168 6.83 -16.92 8.34
C ASP A 168 7.86 -18.06 8.43
N ASN A 169 9.07 -17.78 8.94
CA ASN A 169 10.15 -18.75 9.15
C ASN A 169 10.56 -19.49 7.85
N GLU A 170 10.42 -18.83 6.71
CA GLU A 170 10.86 -19.33 5.41
C GLU A 170 12.28 -18.87 5.07
N VAL A 171 12.65 -17.68 5.54
CA VAL A 171 13.94 -17.01 5.33
C VAL A 171 14.52 -16.60 6.68
N MET A 172 15.85 -16.58 6.80
CA MET A 172 16.53 -16.05 7.98
C MET A 172 17.57 -15.00 7.60
N GLU A 173 17.73 -14.03 8.49
CA GLU A 173 18.79 -13.03 8.43
C GLU A 173 20.11 -13.60 8.97
N VAL A 174 21.21 -13.37 8.25
CA VAL A 174 22.55 -13.82 8.62
C VAL A 174 23.58 -12.73 8.30
N LYS A 175 24.61 -12.58 9.13
CA LYS A 175 25.76 -11.73 8.83
C LYS A 175 26.82 -12.52 8.08
N SER A 176 27.35 -11.94 7.00
CA SER A 176 28.41 -12.55 6.20
C SER A 176 29.66 -12.85 7.02
N SER A 177 30.16 -14.08 6.92
CA SER A 177 31.48 -14.48 7.44
C SER A 177 32.63 -14.21 6.45
N GLY A 178 32.33 -13.73 5.23
CA GLY A 178 33.29 -13.52 4.14
C GLY A 178 33.98 -14.79 3.64
N THR A 179 33.50 -15.97 4.02
CA THR A 179 34.11 -17.26 3.72
C THR A 179 33.05 -18.27 3.26
N GLY A 180 33.44 -19.23 2.43
CA GLY A 180 32.53 -20.27 1.91
C GLY A 180 31.40 -19.67 1.07
N GLU A 181 30.15 -19.98 1.46
CA GLU A 181 28.94 -19.48 0.79
C GLU A 181 28.82 -17.94 0.82
N PHE A 182 29.55 -17.27 1.72
CA PHE A 182 29.59 -15.81 1.86
C PHE A 182 30.78 -15.13 1.14
N ALA A 183 31.57 -15.87 0.35
CA ALA A 183 32.81 -15.35 -0.24
C ALA A 183 32.64 -14.11 -1.13
N SER A 184 31.46 -13.95 -1.76
CA SER A 184 31.13 -12.80 -2.61
C SER A 184 30.63 -11.58 -1.83
N ILE A 185 30.48 -11.67 -0.50
CA ILE A 185 29.84 -10.65 0.32
C ILE A 185 30.80 -10.16 1.43
N PRO A 186 30.99 -8.83 1.59
CA PRO A 186 31.84 -8.29 2.65
C PRO A 186 31.46 -8.78 4.05
N VAL A 187 32.47 -9.08 4.87
CA VAL A 187 32.31 -9.53 6.26
C VAL A 187 31.43 -8.57 7.04
N GLY A 188 30.46 -9.10 7.79
CA GLY A 188 29.54 -8.33 8.62
C GLY A 188 28.33 -7.75 7.90
N LYS A 189 28.27 -7.83 6.56
CA LYS A 189 27.09 -7.39 5.80
C LYS A 189 25.90 -8.32 6.03
N VAL A 190 24.71 -7.74 6.17
CA VAL A 190 23.45 -8.47 6.36
C VAL A 190 23.03 -9.13 5.05
N CYS A 191 22.69 -10.42 5.15
CA CYS A 191 22.30 -11.29 4.06
C CYS A 191 21.10 -12.14 4.49
N TYR A 192 20.46 -12.78 3.52
CA TYR A 192 19.30 -13.63 3.72
C TYR A 192 19.54 -15.00 3.10
N LYS A 193 19.10 -16.05 3.80
CA LYS A 193 19.10 -17.42 3.28
C LYS A 193 17.79 -18.12 3.61
N CYS A 194 17.37 -19.05 2.77
CA CYS A 194 16.19 -19.87 3.05
C CYS A 194 16.50 -20.87 4.17
N ILE A 195 15.58 -21.02 5.12
CA ILE A 195 15.71 -21.96 6.25
C ILE A 195 15.51 -23.41 5.78
N SER A 196 14.66 -23.59 4.77
CA SER A 196 14.29 -24.89 4.21
C SER A 196 14.50 -24.86 2.69
N LYS A 197 15.04 -25.96 2.13
CA LYS A 197 15.12 -26.18 0.67
C LYS A 197 13.78 -26.61 0.06
N ARG A 198 12.71 -26.72 0.86
CA ARG A 198 11.35 -27.06 0.39
C ARG A 198 10.75 -25.88 -0.38
N ALA A 199 9.83 -26.15 -1.29
CA ALA A 199 9.13 -25.11 -2.06
C ALA A 199 8.49 -24.04 -1.15
N HIS A 200 8.43 -22.79 -1.65
CA HIS A 200 7.73 -21.68 -1.02
C HIS A 200 6.27 -22.06 -0.68
N GLY A 201 5.82 -21.76 0.53
CA GLY A 201 4.47 -22.11 0.99
C GLY A 201 4.24 -23.59 1.27
N ALA A 202 5.30 -24.43 1.28
CA ALA A 202 5.16 -25.80 1.76
C ALA A 202 4.80 -25.80 3.25
N GLU A 203 3.78 -26.57 3.63
CA GLU A 203 3.37 -26.65 5.02
C GLU A 203 4.56 -27.03 5.92
N PRO A 204 4.70 -26.35 7.07
CA PRO A 204 5.67 -26.76 8.07
C PRO A 204 5.45 -28.25 8.37
N LYS A 205 6.54 -29.02 8.41
CA LYS A 205 6.41 -30.39 8.91
C LYS A 205 6.04 -30.24 10.38
N VAL A 206 4.79 -30.57 10.71
CA VAL A 206 4.33 -30.61 12.10
C VAL A 206 5.29 -31.55 12.82
N GLY A 207 5.98 -31.03 13.84
CA GLY A 207 6.92 -31.83 14.61
C GLY A 207 6.18 -33.00 15.25
N ALA A 208 6.85 -34.16 15.38
CA ALA A 208 6.24 -35.38 15.90
C ALA A 208 5.54 -35.18 17.27
N PHE A 209 6.00 -34.21 18.06
CA PHE A 209 5.40 -33.86 19.34
C PHE A 209 4.06 -33.10 19.19
N ALA A 210 3.94 -32.20 18.21
CA ALA A 210 2.71 -31.47 17.95
C ALA A 210 1.63 -32.33 17.24
N SER A 211 2.02 -33.45 16.65
CA SER A 211 1.10 -34.42 16.04
C SER A 211 0.52 -35.45 17.02
N ILE A 212 0.97 -35.47 18.27
CA ILE A 212 0.46 -36.36 19.32
C ILE A 212 -0.25 -35.57 20.42
N PRO A 213 -1.31 -36.12 21.04
CA PRO A 213 -2.08 -35.41 22.05
C PRO A 213 -1.24 -34.98 23.26
N CYS A 214 -0.14 -35.69 23.55
CA CYS A 214 0.75 -35.35 24.66
C CYS A 214 1.46 -34.00 24.46
N GLY A 215 1.78 -33.61 23.22
CA GLY A 215 2.56 -32.40 22.99
C GLY A 215 1.78 -31.09 23.09
N VAL A 216 0.47 -31.18 23.11
CA VAL A 216 -0.46 -30.06 23.34
C VAL A 216 -1.27 -30.25 24.63
N CYS A 217 -0.93 -31.25 25.45
CA CYS A 217 -1.69 -31.58 26.64
C CYS A 217 -1.52 -30.50 27.73
N PRO A 218 -2.60 -29.83 28.17
CA PRO A 218 -2.52 -28.76 29.16
C PRO A 218 -2.19 -29.27 30.58
N ARG A 219 -2.22 -30.58 30.79
CA ARG A 219 -1.97 -31.24 32.08
C ARG A 219 -0.78 -32.19 32.04
N ILE A 220 0.09 -32.09 31.04
CA ILE A 220 1.21 -33.02 30.84
C ILE A 220 2.12 -33.11 32.08
N SER A 221 2.32 -32.01 32.79
CA SER A 221 3.13 -31.95 34.03
C SER A 221 2.58 -32.76 35.19
N TYR A 222 1.28 -33.11 35.16
CA TYR A 222 0.60 -33.90 36.19
C TYR A 222 0.37 -35.35 35.73
N CYS A 223 0.77 -35.69 34.51
CA CYS A 223 0.53 -37.00 33.92
C CYS A 223 1.63 -37.97 34.39
N THR A 224 1.27 -38.95 35.21
CA THR A 224 2.20 -39.99 35.68
C THR A 224 1.55 -41.38 35.56
N PRO A 225 2.34 -42.47 35.38
CA PRO A 225 1.79 -43.82 35.19
C PRO A 225 0.79 -44.27 36.26
N ASP A 226 0.98 -43.80 37.51
CA ASP A 226 0.21 -44.18 38.69
C ASP A 226 -0.55 -42.99 39.32
N GLY A 227 -0.63 -41.86 38.61
CA GLY A 227 -1.34 -40.66 39.06
C GLY A 227 -2.83 -40.66 38.70
N ILE A 228 -3.57 -39.70 39.26
CA ILE A 228 -4.99 -39.46 38.91
C ILE A 228 -5.13 -39.13 37.41
N ILE A 229 -4.16 -38.37 36.88
CA ILE A 229 -4.00 -38.16 35.45
C ILE A 229 -2.91 -39.14 35.00
N SER A 230 -3.30 -40.16 34.24
CA SER A 230 -2.40 -41.23 33.80
C SER A 230 -2.49 -41.45 32.30
N PRO A 231 -1.37 -41.80 31.63
CA PRO A 231 -1.41 -42.19 30.22
C PRO A 231 -2.31 -43.42 30.00
N LYS A 232 -2.45 -44.31 30.99
CA LYS A 232 -3.27 -45.54 30.90
C LYS A 232 -4.77 -45.24 30.78
N THR A 233 -5.24 -44.14 31.36
CA THR A 233 -6.65 -43.72 31.39
C THR A 233 -6.89 -42.41 30.63
N CYS A 234 -5.93 -42.00 29.79
CA CYS A 234 -5.94 -40.69 29.14
C CYS A 234 -7.01 -40.62 28.04
N VAL A 235 -8.03 -39.77 28.26
CA VAL A 235 -9.11 -39.53 27.29
C VAL A 235 -8.58 -38.97 25.96
N TYR A 236 -7.57 -38.10 25.99
CA TYR A 236 -6.98 -37.53 24.78
C TYR A 236 -6.24 -38.58 23.95
N TYR A 237 -5.58 -39.53 24.62
CA TYR A 237 -4.82 -40.58 23.95
C TYR A 237 -5.76 -41.62 23.34
N ASN A 238 -6.80 -42.03 24.08
CA ASN A 238 -7.82 -42.95 23.58
C ASN A 238 -8.55 -42.36 22.37
N LYS A 239 -9.06 -41.13 22.46
CA LYS A 239 -9.72 -40.45 21.34
C LYS A 239 -8.82 -40.28 20.12
N TRP A 240 -7.51 -40.13 20.32
CA TRP A 240 -6.56 -40.01 19.22
C TRP A 240 -6.21 -41.36 18.58
N LEU A 241 -6.29 -42.47 19.31
CA LEU A 241 -6.08 -43.82 18.79
C LEU A 241 -7.35 -44.44 18.17
N ASP A 242 -8.53 -43.97 18.59
CA ASP A 242 -9.82 -44.34 18.04
C ASP A 242 -10.00 -43.66 16.66
N PHE A 243 -9.49 -44.30 15.60
CA PHE A 243 -9.71 -43.94 14.19
C PHE A 243 -10.85 -44.75 13.57
#